data_AF-A0A1H9M5N4-F1
#
_entry.id   AF-A0A1H9M5N4-F1
#
_cell.length_a   1.000
_cell.length_b   1.000
_cell.length_c   1.000
_cell.angle_alpha   90.00
_cell.angle_beta   90.00
_cell.angle_gamma   90.00
#
_symmetry.space_group_name_H-M   'P 1'
#
loop_
_entity.id
_entity.type
_entity.pdbx_description
1 polymer ?
#
loop_
_entity_poly.entity_id
_entity_poly.type
_entity_poly.pdbx_seq_one_letter_code
_entity_poly.pdbx_strand_id
1 'polypeptide(L)'
;MERILRYDSRELAAAASEQMYDEECSLKGCLTSKIERTTKYKFSVRENILSGQFGLHVPEIYWAELSQKYHNGISLNNPLWIDEQFINGEPHLAIGSGVFGFEIVDPKEKRKILEGNFSPELLAETRSTVRRYDSIVREKAADHINAILKADDASRRRQLETIDPFAFEELTAELLNDNGFDVFLTPRSNDGGKDIIAAYPDNGGIVLVIVECKRRKVEKTLGPPEVRALLGTYSVESAKGKGFTFAMMVTTARKLGPAGLECVDVVTHLSVKTYDKLMEWIESYGKIRNDLWVPQQFKNVM
;
A
#
# COMPACT_ATOMS: atom_id res chain seq x y z
N MET A 1 12.48 -8.08 8.05
CA MET A 1 11.66 -7.82 6.85
C MET A 1 12.10 -6.53 6.18
N GLU A 2 12.41 -6.56 4.89
CA GLU A 2 12.91 -5.40 4.12
C GLU A 2 11.86 -4.29 3.97
N ARG A 3 12.35 -3.05 3.83
CA ARG A 3 11.57 -1.82 4.05
C ARG A 3 11.80 -0.79 2.93
N ILE A 4 10.73 -0.10 2.51
CA ILE A 4 10.76 0.96 1.48
C ILE A 4 10.32 2.30 2.09
N LEU A 5 11.17 3.33 1.99
CA LEU A 5 10.82 4.72 2.30
C LEU A 5 10.30 5.39 1.02
N ARG A 6 9.02 5.77 0.96
CA ARG A 6 8.39 6.31 -0.26
C ARG A 6 8.76 7.79 -0.50
N TYR A 7 8.92 8.16 -1.76
CA TYR A 7 9.20 9.52 -2.23
C TYR A 7 8.41 9.85 -3.49
N ASP A 8 8.20 11.15 -3.69
CA ASP A 8 7.40 11.69 -4.80
C ASP A 8 8.10 11.69 -6.15
N SER A 9 9.44 11.64 -6.15
CA SER A 9 10.24 11.57 -7.36
C SER A 9 11.55 10.82 -7.11
N ARG A 10 12.17 10.39 -8.21
CA ARG A 10 13.51 9.82 -8.24
C ARG A 10 14.54 10.75 -7.60
N GLU A 11 14.52 12.02 -7.96
CA GLU A 11 15.48 13.02 -7.49
C GLU A 11 15.36 13.22 -5.97
N LEU A 12 14.13 13.23 -5.45
CA LEU A 12 13.88 13.33 -4.02
C LEU A 12 14.36 12.08 -3.27
N ALA A 13 14.12 10.88 -3.80
CA ALA A 13 14.64 9.64 -3.22
C ALA A 13 16.17 9.64 -3.20
N ALA A 14 16.82 9.96 -4.32
CA ALA A 14 18.27 10.00 -4.44
C ALA A 14 18.90 11.02 -3.50
N ALA A 15 18.34 12.24 -3.43
CA ALA A 15 18.79 13.28 -2.52
C ALA A 15 18.62 12.88 -1.04
N ALA A 16 17.50 12.22 -0.70
CA ALA A 16 17.28 11.72 0.65
C ALA A 16 18.29 10.63 1.03
N SER A 17 18.63 9.72 0.11
CA SER A 17 19.67 8.71 0.36
C SER A 17 21.05 9.35 0.58
N GLU A 18 21.38 10.41 -0.16
CA GLU A 18 22.61 11.17 0.05
C GLU A 18 22.65 11.81 1.43
N GLN A 19 21.56 12.46 1.83
CA GLN A 19 21.44 13.10 3.13
C GLN A 19 21.58 12.09 4.28
N MET A 20 20.87 10.96 4.21
CA MET A 20 20.91 9.92 5.25
C MET A 20 22.34 9.43 5.48
N TYR A 21 23.07 9.21 4.39
CA TYR A 21 24.45 8.75 4.46
C TYR A 21 25.41 9.83 4.99
N ASP A 22 25.26 11.09 4.57
CA ASP A 22 26.08 12.21 5.08
C ASP A 22 25.86 12.42 6.60
N GLU A 23 24.63 12.25 7.10
CA GLU A 23 24.29 12.27 8.53
C GLU A 23 24.99 11.14 9.29
N GLU A 24 24.89 9.90 8.80
CA GLU A 24 25.51 8.73 9.42
C GLU A 24 27.05 8.83 9.43
N CYS A 25 27.65 9.31 8.34
CA CYS A 25 29.09 9.50 8.28
C CYS A 25 29.60 10.60 9.21
N SER A 26 28.80 11.63 9.44
CA SER A 26 29.12 12.67 10.43
C SER A 26 29.10 12.11 11.86
N LEU A 27 28.18 11.19 12.16
CA LEU A 27 28.09 10.51 13.45
C LEU A 27 29.23 9.50 13.67
N LYS A 28 29.59 8.72 12.65
CA LYS A 28 30.57 7.62 12.75
C LYS A 28 32.01 8.02 12.43
N GLY A 29 32.24 9.25 11.96
CA GLY A 29 33.58 9.74 11.61
C GLY A 29 34.20 9.04 10.39
N CYS A 30 33.42 8.89 9.31
CA CYS A 30 33.91 8.24 8.08
C CYS A 30 35.19 8.88 7.53
N LEU A 31 36.21 8.06 7.26
CA LEU A 31 37.50 8.49 6.70
C LEU A 31 37.49 8.62 5.17
N THR A 32 36.49 8.04 4.49
CA THR A 32 36.39 8.01 3.03
C THR A 32 36.05 9.39 2.44
N SER A 33 36.57 9.74 1.27
CA SER A 33 36.30 11.04 0.63
C SER A 33 34.85 11.17 0.13
N LYS A 34 34.28 12.39 0.07
CA LYS A 34 32.86 12.59 -0.34
C LYS A 34 32.56 12.08 -1.75
N ILE A 35 33.56 12.08 -2.64
CA ILE A 35 33.46 11.60 -4.02
C ILE A 35 33.36 10.06 -4.05
N GLU A 36 34.21 9.36 -3.31
CA GLU A 36 34.18 7.88 -3.21
C GLU A 36 32.96 7.35 -2.43
N ARG A 37 32.34 8.19 -1.60
CA ARG A 37 31.10 7.87 -0.87
C ARG A 37 29.88 7.72 -1.78
N THR A 38 29.89 8.28 -2.99
CA THR A 38 28.68 8.45 -3.81
C THR A 38 28.07 7.17 -4.39
N THR A 39 28.81 6.05 -4.42
CA THR A 39 28.39 4.84 -5.15
C THR A 39 28.28 3.59 -4.29
N LYS A 40 29.01 3.48 -3.17
CA LYS A 40 29.11 2.22 -2.42
C LYS A 40 28.16 2.10 -1.22
N TYR A 41 27.59 3.21 -0.75
CA TYR A 41 26.88 3.24 0.53
C TYR A 41 25.53 3.96 0.51
N LYS A 42 25.04 4.34 -0.68
CA LYS A 42 23.68 4.87 -0.82
C LYS A 42 22.66 3.74 -0.82
N PHE A 43 21.48 4.00 -0.27
CA PHE A 43 20.33 3.12 -0.43
C PHE A 43 19.89 3.11 -1.90
N SER A 44 19.46 1.95 -2.39
CA SER A 44 19.02 1.86 -3.78
C SER A 44 17.65 2.50 -3.95
N VAL A 45 17.49 3.26 -5.03
CA VAL A 45 16.19 3.82 -5.41
C VAL A 45 15.41 2.74 -6.15
N ARG A 46 14.16 2.55 -5.76
CA ARG A 46 13.22 1.62 -6.36
C ARG A 46 12.01 2.37 -6.90
N GLU A 47 11.40 1.79 -7.93
CA GLU A 47 10.14 2.23 -8.49
C GLU A 47 9.06 1.16 -8.28
N ASN A 48 7.87 1.57 -7.86
CA ASN A 48 6.69 0.72 -7.83
C ASN A 48 6.12 0.62 -9.25
N ILE A 49 6.09 -0.57 -9.83
CA ILE A 49 5.72 -0.71 -11.24
C ILE A 49 4.26 -0.30 -11.55
N LEU A 50 3.34 -0.52 -10.60
CA LEU A 50 1.92 -0.22 -10.76
C LEU A 50 1.66 1.29 -10.68
N SER A 51 2.20 1.98 -9.67
CA SER A 51 1.94 3.42 -9.48
C SER A 51 3.00 4.34 -10.08
N GLY A 52 4.16 3.84 -10.48
CA GLY A 52 5.31 4.66 -10.85
C GLY A 52 5.91 5.48 -9.70
N GLN A 53 5.54 5.19 -8.45
CA GLN A 53 6.09 5.88 -7.28
C GLN A 53 7.52 5.44 -7.00
N PHE A 54 8.32 6.30 -6.37
CA PHE A 54 9.72 6.01 -6.03
C PHE A 54 9.88 5.75 -4.54
N GLY A 55 10.94 5.04 -4.17
CA GLY A 55 11.27 4.79 -2.77
C GLY A 55 12.70 4.34 -2.56
N LEU A 56 13.20 4.44 -1.33
CA LEU A 56 14.52 3.92 -0.94
C LEU A 56 14.38 2.56 -0.27
N HIS A 57 15.12 1.57 -0.77
CA HIS A 57 15.23 0.27 -0.14
C HIS A 57 16.23 0.33 1.02
N VAL A 58 15.73 0.06 2.22
CA VAL A 58 16.53 0.01 3.45
C VAL A 58 16.62 -1.44 3.94
N PRO A 59 17.81 -2.07 3.84
CA PRO A 59 18.03 -3.41 4.40
C PRO A 59 17.83 -3.41 5.92
N GLU A 60 17.32 -4.52 6.44
CA GLU A 60 16.99 -4.69 7.86
C GLU A 60 18.19 -4.43 8.80
N ILE A 61 19.41 -4.80 8.37
CA ILE A 61 20.64 -4.60 9.15
C ILE A 61 20.94 -3.12 9.43
N TYR A 62 20.52 -2.21 8.54
CA TYR A 62 20.73 -0.77 8.70
C TYR A 62 19.54 -0.10 9.40
N TRP A 63 18.45 -0.83 9.63
CA TRP A 63 17.21 -0.28 10.16
C TRP A 63 17.39 0.31 11.56
N ALA A 64 18.03 -0.43 12.47
CA ALA A 64 18.23 0.01 13.85
C ALA A 64 19.18 1.21 13.98
N GLU A 65 19.95 1.51 12.94
CA GLU A 65 20.95 2.57 12.92
C GLU A 65 20.41 3.89 12.36
N LEU A 66 19.25 3.85 11.69
CA LEU A 66 18.63 5.06 11.16
C LEU A 66 18.10 5.95 12.27
N SER A 67 18.17 7.26 12.04
CA SER A 67 17.51 8.24 12.91
C SER A 67 16.00 7.96 12.96
N GLN A 68 15.41 8.12 14.14
CA GLN A 68 13.99 7.83 14.39
C GLN A 68 13.05 8.61 13.46
N LYS A 69 13.48 9.76 12.91
CA LYS A 69 12.71 10.51 11.90
C LYS A 69 12.48 9.73 10.60
N TYR A 70 13.35 8.76 10.28
CA TYR A 70 13.21 7.88 9.11
C TYR A 70 12.43 6.61 9.43
N HIS A 71 12.07 6.37 10.69
CA HIS A 71 11.30 5.20 11.09
C HIS A 71 9.79 5.36 10.83
N ASN A 72 9.36 6.53 10.38
CA ASN A 72 7.97 6.79 10.04
C ASN A 72 7.77 6.63 8.52
N GLY A 73 6.71 5.94 8.10
CA GLY A 73 6.32 5.89 6.68
C GLY A 73 6.93 4.75 5.85
N ILE A 74 7.20 3.60 6.46
CA ILE A 74 7.87 2.49 5.79
C ILE A 74 6.90 1.47 5.23
N SER A 75 7.00 1.20 3.94
CA SER A 75 6.25 0.14 3.30
C SER A 75 7.01 -1.16 3.38
N LEU A 76 6.29 -2.27 3.41
CA LEU A 76 6.87 -3.58 3.21
C LEU A 76 7.48 -3.66 1.82
N ASN A 77 8.74 -4.07 1.72
CA ASN A 77 9.33 -4.35 0.42
C ASN A 77 8.61 -5.57 -0.17
N ASN A 78 8.11 -5.43 -1.40
CA ASN A 78 7.39 -6.48 -2.09
C ASN A 78 7.80 -6.49 -3.58
N PRO A 79 7.43 -7.53 -4.35
CA PRO A 79 7.77 -7.64 -5.77
C PRO A 79 7.31 -6.50 -6.69
N LEU A 80 6.39 -5.63 -6.28
CA LEU A 80 5.99 -4.45 -7.05
C LEU A 80 7.06 -3.35 -7.01
N TRP A 81 7.92 -3.34 -5.99
CA TRP A 81 9.04 -2.41 -5.83
C TRP A 81 10.33 -2.96 -6.43
N ILE A 82 10.65 -2.50 -7.63
CA ILE A 82 11.77 -2.99 -8.43
C ILE A 82 12.86 -1.91 -8.45
N ASP A 83 14.13 -2.33 -8.39
CA ASP A 83 15.26 -1.39 -8.45
C ASP A 83 15.19 -0.53 -9.71
N GLU A 84 15.28 0.79 -9.55
CA GLU A 84 15.12 1.72 -10.66
C GLU A 84 16.20 1.50 -11.72
N GLN A 85 17.37 0.99 -11.35
CA GLN A 85 18.46 0.77 -12.29
C GLN A 85 18.09 -0.31 -13.32
N PHE A 86 17.23 -1.28 -12.92
CA PHE A 86 16.69 -2.28 -13.85
C PHE A 86 15.57 -1.74 -14.75
N ILE A 87 14.94 -0.62 -14.39
CA ILE A 87 13.78 -0.06 -15.11
C ILE A 87 14.17 1.15 -15.97
N ASN A 88 15.10 1.97 -15.50
CA ASN A 88 15.39 3.28 -16.07
C ASN A 88 16.89 3.52 -16.30
N GLY A 89 17.75 2.48 -16.25
CA GLY A 89 19.20 2.58 -16.39
C GLY A 89 19.72 3.46 -17.55
N GLU A 90 21.01 3.81 -17.50
CA GLU A 90 21.68 4.57 -18.57
C GLU A 90 21.51 3.88 -19.95
N PRO A 91 21.60 4.62 -21.09
CA PRO A 91 21.13 4.16 -22.41
C PRO A 91 21.90 2.98 -23.03
N HIS A 92 22.73 2.28 -22.26
CA HIS A 92 23.55 1.16 -22.66
C HIS A 92 23.27 0.02 -21.69
N LEU A 93 22.57 -1.00 -22.19
CA LEU A 93 22.73 -2.42 -21.83
C LEU A 93 23.41 -2.64 -20.46
N ALA A 94 22.62 -2.72 -19.40
CA ALA A 94 23.13 -3.06 -18.08
C ALA A 94 23.35 -4.58 -17.99
N ILE A 95 24.48 -5.02 -17.45
CA ILE A 95 24.66 -6.42 -17.01
C ILE A 95 23.94 -6.53 -15.67
N GLY A 96 22.68 -6.97 -15.72
CA GLY A 96 21.87 -7.11 -14.52
C GLY A 96 22.15 -8.44 -13.82
N SER A 97 22.49 -8.38 -12.54
CA SER A 97 22.29 -9.48 -11.58
C SER A 97 20.98 -9.18 -10.86
N GLY A 98 19.86 -9.60 -11.45
CA GLY A 98 18.51 -9.38 -10.90
C GLY A 98 17.78 -10.70 -10.62
N VAL A 99 16.54 -10.60 -10.14
CA VAL A 99 15.63 -11.72 -9.81
C VAL A 99 15.44 -12.73 -10.95
N PHE A 100 15.84 -12.36 -12.18
CA PHE A 100 15.63 -13.14 -13.41
C PHE A 100 16.93 -13.68 -14.05
N GLY A 101 18.09 -13.61 -13.38
CA GLY A 101 19.36 -14.17 -13.86
C GLY A 101 20.32 -13.13 -14.46
N PHE A 102 21.38 -13.63 -15.11
CA PHE A 102 22.41 -12.82 -15.78
C PHE A 102 22.01 -12.56 -17.23
N GLU A 103 21.57 -11.34 -17.54
CA GLU A 103 21.27 -10.94 -18.90
C GLU A 103 21.68 -9.49 -19.15
N ILE A 104 21.85 -9.16 -20.42
CA ILE A 104 21.95 -7.79 -20.87
C ILE A 104 20.52 -7.23 -20.92
N VAL A 105 20.29 -6.14 -20.18
CA VAL A 105 18.94 -5.61 -19.96
C VAL A 105 18.77 -4.26 -20.66
N ASP A 106 17.73 -4.12 -21.51
CA ASP A 106 17.16 -2.81 -21.89
C ASP A 106 16.12 -2.41 -20.82
N PRO A 107 16.40 -1.38 -20.00
CA PRO A 107 15.52 -1.00 -18.91
C PRO A 107 14.14 -0.52 -19.40
N LYS A 108 14.06 0.21 -20.52
CA LYS A 108 12.80 0.72 -21.06
C LYS A 108 11.91 -0.43 -21.55
N GLU A 109 12.52 -1.41 -22.19
CA GLU A 109 11.80 -2.62 -22.62
C GLU A 109 11.32 -3.43 -21.42
N LYS A 110 12.16 -3.62 -20.39
CA LYS A 110 11.72 -4.28 -19.14
C LYS A 110 10.59 -3.55 -18.46
N ARG A 111 10.66 -2.22 -18.36
CA ARG A 111 9.56 -1.41 -17.83
C ARG A 111 8.26 -1.72 -18.56
N LYS A 112 8.29 -1.72 -19.90
CA LYS A 112 7.12 -2.03 -20.73
C LYS A 112 6.61 -3.47 -20.51
N ILE A 113 7.50 -4.45 -20.39
CA ILE A 113 7.14 -5.85 -20.11
C ILE A 113 6.46 -5.96 -18.73
N LEU A 114 7.03 -5.31 -17.71
CA LEU A 114 6.51 -5.34 -16.35
C LEU A 114 5.19 -4.57 -16.20
N GLU A 115 5.06 -3.41 -16.86
CA GLU A 115 3.81 -2.65 -16.98
C GLU A 115 2.75 -3.45 -17.75
N GLY A 116 3.16 -4.31 -18.69
CA GLY A 116 2.27 -5.21 -19.44
C GLY A 116 1.50 -6.22 -18.58
N ASN A 117 1.86 -6.37 -17.30
CA ASN A 117 1.10 -7.15 -16.32
C ASN A 117 -0.17 -6.44 -15.82
N PHE A 118 -0.38 -5.16 -16.17
CA PHE A 118 -1.51 -4.35 -15.72
C PHE A 118 -2.24 -3.73 -16.91
N SER A 119 -3.53 -3.43 -16.71
CA SER A 119 -4.30 -2.72 -17.74
C SER A 119 -3.81 -1.28 -17.87
N PRO A 120 -3.76 -0.71 -19.09
CA PRO A 120 -3.42 0.69 -19.30
C PRO A 120 -4.31 1.66 -18.52
N GLU A 121 -5.60 1.36 -18.40
CA GLU A 121 -6.58 2.17 -17.66
C GLU A 121 -6.29 2.16 -16.16
N LEU A 122 -5.88 1.02 -15.60
CA LEU A 122 -5.49 0.93 -14.20
C LEU A 122 -4.20 1.72 -13.95
N LEU A 123 -3.18 1.54 -14.79
CA LEU A 123 -1.92 2.30 -14.69
C LEU A 123 -2.16 3.81 -14.78
N ALA A 124 -3.04 4.24 -15.69
CA ALA A 124 -3.41 5.64 -15.81
C ALA A 124 -4.12 6.16 -14.55
N GLU A 125 -5.02 5.37 -13.97
CA GLU A 125 -5.75 5.74 -12.75
C GLU A 125 -4.82 5.84 -11.53
N THR A 126 -3.96 4.84 -11.30
CA THR A 126 -3.04 4.84 -10.16
C THR A 126 -1.98 5.94 -10.27
N ARG A 127 -1.53 6.28 -11.48
CA ARG A 127 -0.52 7.33 -11.72
C ARG A 127 -1.09 8.75 -11.72
N SER A 128 -2.39 8.91 -12.02
CA SER A 128 -3.04 10.22 -12.07
C SER A 128 -3.60 10.69 -10.73
N THR A 129 -3.64 9.82 -9.71
CA THR A 129 -4.15 10.22 -8.40
C THR A 129 -3.30 11.33 -7.78
N VAL A 130 -3.96 12.44 -7.45
CA VAL A 130 -3.34 13.55 -6.72
C VAL A 130 -3.24 13.22 -5.22
N ARG A 131 -4.08 12.30 -4.73
CA ARG A 131 -4.10 11.92 -3.33
C ARG A 131 -2.99 10.91 -3.07
N ARG A 132 -1.87 11.42 -2.54
CA ARG A 132 -0.70 10.61 -2.23
C ARG A 132 -0.87 9.92 -0.87
N TYR A 133 -0.50 8.65 -0.83
CA TYR A 133 -0.29 7.92 0.41
C TYR A 133 1.20 7.99 0.76
N ASP A 134 1.57 9.08 1.43
CA ASP A 134 2.94 9.44 1.81
C ASP A 134 3.19 9.26 3.32
N SER A 135 4.40 9.56 3.79
CA SER A 135 4.75 9.42 5.22
C SER A 135 3.88 10.27 6.15
N ILE A 136 3.41 11.44 5.71
CA ILE A 136 2.59 12.36 6.51
C ILE A 136 1.18 11.78 6.70
N VAL A 137 0.59 11.30 5.61
CA VAL A 137 -0.73 10.64 5.63
C VAL A 137 -0.68 9.42 6.54
N ARG A 138 0.40 8.63 6.44
CA ARG A 138 0.61 7.45 7.27
C ARG A 138 0.77 7.76 8.75
N GLU A 139 1.55 8.77 9.09
CA GLU A 139 1.72 9.20 10.48
C GLU A 139 0.39 9.63 11.09
N LYS A 140 -0.42 10.42 10.36
CA LYS A 140 -1.78 10.79 10.80
C LYS A 140 -2.70 9.59 10.96
N ALA A 141 -2.67 8.65 10.02
CA ALA A 141 -3.44 7.41 10.11
C ALA A 141 -3.01 6.57 11.32
N ALA A 142 -1.71 6.40 11.53
CA ALA A 142 -1.14 5.70 12.67
C ALA A 142 -1.50 6.36 14.00
N ASP A 143 -1.52 7.70 14.07
CA ASP A 143 -1.97 8.44 15.24
C ASP A 143 -3.44 8.15 15.58
N HIS A 144 -4.31 8.12 14.57
CA HIS A 144 -5.71 7.70 14.77
C HIS A 144 -5.80 6.26 15.27
N ILE A 145 -5.06 5.33 14.66
CA ILE A 145 -5.05 3.92 15.08
C ILE A 145 -4.57 3.79 16.54
N ASN A 146 -3.48 4.46 16.89
CA ASN A 146 -2.91 4.45 18.24
C ASN A 146 -3.83 5.11 19.27
N ALA A 147 -4.54 6.17 18.90
CA ALA A 147 -5.55 6.81 19.74
C ALA A 147 -6.73 5.85 20.04
N ILE A 148 -7.16 5.10 19.03
CA ILE A 148 -8.21 4.07 19.19
C ILE A 148 -7.69 2.93 20.08
N LEU A 149 -6.47 2.44 19.85
CA LEU A 149 -5.86 1.36 20.65
C LEU A 149 -5.82 1.69 22.16
N LYS A 150 -5.46 2.92 22.51
CA LYS A 150 -5.34 3.39 23.91
C LYS A 150 -6.69 3.73 24.55
N ALA A 151 -7.74 3.90 23.77
CA ALA A 151 -9.06 4.28 24.25
C ALA A 151 -9.86 3.09 24.82
N ASP A 152 -10.81 3.38 25.71
CA ASP A 152 -11.82 2.42 26.14
C ASP A 152 -12.85 2.14 25.02
N ASP A 153 -13.67 1.11 25.17
CA ASP A 153 -14.63 0.68 24.13
C ASP A 153 -15.60 1.77 23.69
N ALA A 154 -16.11 2.58 24.62
CA ALA A 154 -17.05 3.65 24.30
C ALA A 154 -16.37 4.76 23.49
N SER A 155 -15.15 5.12 23.86
CA SER A 155 -14.32 6.12 23.20
C SER A 155 -13.83 5.64 21.83
N ARG A 156 -13.43 4.37 21.69
CA ARG A 156 -13.09 3.73 20.41
C ARG A 156 -14.22 3.87 19.39
N ARG A 157 -15.44 3.51 19.80
CA ARG A 157 -16.64 3.63 18.95
C ARG A 157 -16.83 5.09 18.54
N ARG A 158 -16.86 6.00 19.51
CA ARG A 158 -17.07 7.43 19.23
C ARG A 158 -16.04 7.98 18.24
N GLN A 159 -14.76 7.68 18.42
CA GLN A 159 -13.70 8.12 17.51
C GLN A 159 -13.94 7.63 16.08
N LEU A 160 -14.22 6.35 15.88
CA LEU A 160 -14.53 5.78 14.56
C LEU A 160 -15.82 6.32 13.93
N GLU A 161 -16.83 6.66 14.74
CA GLU A 161 -18.07 7.25 14.24
C GLU A 161 -17.90 8.71 13.82
N THR A 162 -17.05 9.46 14.52
CA THR A 162 -16.87 10.90 14.31
C THR A 162 -15.65 11.27 13.47
N ILE A 163 -14.78 10.32 13.16
CA ILE A 163 -13.62 10.54 12.27
C ILE A 163 -14.08 11.17 10.95
N ASP A 164 -13.23 12.01 10.38
CA ASP A 164 -13.44 12.54 9.04
C ASP A 164 -13.49 11.37 8.03
N PRO A 165 -14.40 11.37 7.03
CA PRO A 165 -14.47 10.29 6.05
C PRO A 165 -13.16 10.03 5.31
N PHE A 166 -12.42 11.07 4.92
CA PHE A 166 -11.14 10.89 4.22
C PHE A 166 -10.07 10.37 5.17
N ALA A 167 -10.07 10.81 6.43
CA ALA A 167 -9.19 10.24 7.45
C ALA A 167 -9.53 8.76 7.75
N PHE A 168 -10.79 8.34 7.60
CA PHE A 168 -11.18 6.93 7.72
C PHE A 168 -10.64 6.08 6.55
N GLU A 169 -10.65 6.63 5.34
CA GLU A 169 -10.04 5.99 4.18
C GLU A 169 -8.51 5.87 4.36
N GLU A 170 -7.84 6.91 4.86
CA GLU A 170 -6.40 6.89 5.15
C GLU A 170 -6.04 5.89 6.26
N LEU A 171 -6.85 5.83 7.32
CA LEU A 171 -6.76 4.80 8.36
C LEU A 171 -6.91 3.40 7.78
N THR A 172 -7.88 3.18 6.90
CA THR A 172 -8.11 1.88 6.26
C THR A 172 -6.96 1.50 5.33
N ALA A 173 -6.41 2.46 4.58
CA ALA A 173 -5.24 2.27 3.73
C ALA A 173 -4.00 1.89 4.56
N GLU A 174 -3.79 2.54 5.72
CA GLU A 174 -2.69 2.18 6.63
C GLU A 174 -2.84 0.76 7.20
N LEU A 175 -4.05 0.35 7.58
CA LEU A 175 -4.29 -1.02 8.02
C LEU A 175 -4.06 -2.04 6.90
N LEU A 176 -4.45 -1.73 5.66
CA LEU A 176 -4.17 -2.58 4.50
C LEU A 176 -2.66 -2.66 4.22
N ASN A 177 -1.95 -1.55 4.35
CA ASN A 177 -0.49 -1.52 4.17
C ASN A 177 0.24 -2.34 5.24
N ASP A 178 -0.18 -2.24 6.51
CA ASP A 178 0.32 -3.09 7.61
C ASP A 178 0.04 -4.58 7.37
N ASN A 179 -1.02 -4.89 6.63
CA ASN A 179 -1.34 -6.22 6.14
C ASN A 179 -0.61 -6.59 4.83
N GLY A 180 0.39 -5.83 4.37
CA GLY A 180 1.22 -6.23 3.22
C GLY A 180 0.71 -5.81 1.84
N PHE A 181 -0.39 -5.06 1.76
CA PHE A 181 -0.82 -4.47 0.49
C PHE A 181 0.02 -3.23 0.15
N ASP A 182 0.30 -3.04 -1.14
CA ASP A 182 0.51 -1.69 -1.65
C ASP A 182 -0.85 -1.02 -1.82
N VAL A 183 -0.99 0.20 -1.30
CA VAL A 183 -2.25 0.95 -1.32
C VAL A 183 -2.11 2.24 -2.11
N PHE A 184 -3.18 2.58 -2.83
CA PHE A 184 -3.32 3.79 -3.63
C PHE A 184 -4.67 4.42 -3.32
N LEU A 185 -4.64 5.65 -2.81
CA LEU A 185 -5.86 6.41 -2.52
C LEU A 185 -6.43 6.97 -3.82
N THR A 186 -7.74 6.84 -4.01
CA THR A 186 -8.43 7.43 -5.17
C THR A 186 -8.75 8.92 -4.91
N PRO A 187 -9.10 9.68 -5.95
CA PRO A 187 -9.53 11.07 -5.78
C PRO A 187 -10.77 11.19 -4.88
N ARG A 188 -10.86 12.28 -4.12
CA ARG A 188 -11.98 12.54 -3.16
C ARG A 188 -13.37 12.70 -3.80
N SER A 189 -13.45 12.77 -5.12
CA SER A 189 -14.70 12.92 -5.86
C SER A 189 -14.60 12.26 -7.23
N ASN A 190 -15.74 11.80 -7.76
CA ASN A 190 -15.87 11.14 -9.06
C ASN A 190 -14.99 9.89 -9.23
N ASP A 191 -14.69 9.20 -8.13
CA ASP A 191 -13.89 7.96 -8.09
C ASP A 191 -14.64 6.72 -8.62
N GLY A 192 -15.96 6.83 -8.82
CA GLY A 192 -16.81 5.73 -9.26
C GLY A 192 -17.24 4.79 -8.14
N GLY A 193 -17.18 5.23 -6.87
CA GLY A 193 -17.58 4.44 -5.71
C GLY A 193 -16.47 3.48 -5.25
N LYS A 194 -15.25 4.01 -5.15
CA LYS A 194 -14.08 3.31 -4.60
C LYS A 194 -13.10 4.30 -4.01
N ASP A 195 -12.67 4.07 -2.78
CA ASP A 195 -11.80 4.99 -2.03
C ASP A 195 -10.31 4.58 -2.08
N ILE A 196 -10.04 3.28 -2.19
CA ILE A 196 -8.68 2.73 -2.21
C ILE A 196 -8.58 1.62 -3.27
N ILE A 197 -7.47 1.61 -3.99
CA ILE A 197 -7.00 0.46 -4.76
C ILE A 197 -5.89 -0.20 -3.95
N ALA A 198 -6.04 -1.49 -3.64
CA ALA A 198 -5.03 -2.26 -2.92
C ALA A 198 -4.50 -3.38 -3.82
N ALA A 199 -3.18 -3.54 -3.86
CA ALA A 199 -2.48 -4.54 -4.64
C ALA A 199 -1.67 -5.44 -3.72
N TYR A 200 -1.79 -6.76 -3.92
CA TYR A 200 -1.02 -7.75 -3.18
C TYR A 200 -0.42 -8.77 -4.15
N PRO A 201 0.91 -8.95 -4.18
CA PRO A 201 1.53 -9.99 -4.99
C PRO A 201 1.27 -11.36 -4.36
N ASP A 202 0.64 -12.27 -5.12
CA ASP A 202 0.31 -13.64 -4.68
C ASP A 202 0.65 -14.67 -5.76
N ASN A 203 1.45 -15.68 -5.41
CA ASN A 203 1.77 -16.86 -6.24
C ASN A 203 2.08 -16.56 -7.73
N GLY A 204 2.87 -15.52 -8.01
CA GLY A 204 3.26 -15.14 -9.38
C GLY A 204 2.23 -14.28 -10.12
N GLY A 205 1.10 -13.96 -9.49
CA GLY A 205 0.12 -12.99 -9.93
C GLY A 205 -0.03 -11.82 -8.95
N ILE A 206 -1.01 -10.97 -9.21
CA ILE A 206 -1.32 -9.81 -8.37
C ILE A 206 -2.82 -9.82 -8.09
N VAL A 207 -3.16 -9.85 -6.81
CA VAL A 207 -4.52 -9.63 -6.33
C VAL A 207 -4.78 -8.14 -6.29
N LEU A 208 -5.73 -7.68 -7.09
CA LEU A 208 -6.15 -6.28 -7.14
C LEU A 208 -7.52 -6.14 -6.48
N VAL A 209 -7.61 -5.25 -5.49
CA VAL A 209 -8.82 -5.07 -4.68
C VAL A 209 -9.31 -3.64 -4.80
N ILE A 210 -10.60 -3.50 -5.13
CA ILE A 210 -11.33 -2.25 -4.95
C ILE A 210 -11.81 -2.19 -3.52
N VAL A 211 -11.51 -1.12 -2.80
CA VAL A 211 -11.96 -0.93 -1.42
C VAL A 211 -12.85 0.30 -1.31
N GLU A 212 -14.01 0.13 -0.70
CA GLU A 212 -14.96 1.18 -0.37
C GLU A 212 -15.08 1.31 1.15
N CYS A 213 -14.93 2.53 1.66
CA CYS A 213 -14.97 2.88 3.07
C CYS A 213 -16.31 3.56 3.40
N LYS A 214 -17.09 2.95 4.32
CA LYS A 214 -18.35 3.53 4.80
C LYS A 214 -18.32 3.80 6.29
N ARG A 215 -18.14 5.06 6.65
CA ARG A 215 -18.32 5.54 8.02
C ARG A 215 -19.81 5.67 8.37
N ARG A 216 -20.27 4.91 9.35
CA ARG A 216 -21.62 4.91 9.93
C ARG A 216 -21.54 4.95 11.46
N LYS A 217 -22.67 5.18 12.12
CA LYS A 217 -22.77 4.89 13.56
C LYS A 217 -22.70 3.38 13.80
N VAL A 218 -22.09 2.92 14.87
CA VAL A 218 -21.82 1.49 15.13
C VAL A 218 -23.12 0.69 15.25
N GLU A 219 -24.17 1.29 15.81
CA GLU A 219 -25.50 0.69 15.94
C GLU A 219 -26.29 0.63 14.63
N LYS A 220 -25.87 1.38 13.59
CA LYS A 220 -26.53 1.32 12.30
C LYS A 220 -26.21 0.03 11.58
N THR A 221 -27.22 -0.49 10.90
CA THR A 221 -27.07 -1.61 9.98
C THR A 221 -26.65 -1.08 8.62
N LEU A 222 -25.61 -1.65 8.04
CA LEU A 222 -25.23 -1.40 6.65
C LEU A 222 -26.28 -2.06 5.73
N GLY A 223 -26.82 -1.27 4.81
CA GLY A 223 -27.90 -1.71 3.94
C GLY A 223 -27.41 -2.52 2.73
N PRO A 224 -28.33 -3.24 2.06
CA PRO A 224 -28.07 -3.82 0.74
C PRO A 224 -27.64 -2.81 -0.35
N PRO A 225 -28.15 -1.56 -0.38
CA PRO A 225 -27.75 -0.60 -1.42
C PRO A 225 -26.25 -0.34 -1.47
N GLU A 226 -25.57 -0.23 -0.33
CA GLU A 226 -24.12 -0.01 -0.29
C GLU A 226 -23.35 -1.18 -0.87
N VAL A 227 -23.69 -2.40 -0.46
CA VAL A 227 -23.05 -3.62 -0.98
C VAL A 227 -23.29 -3.78 -2.48
N ARG A 228 -24.51 -3.56 -2.94
CA ARG A 228 -24.87 -3.63 -4.36
C ARG A 228 -24.21 -2.54 -5.19
N ALA A 229 -24.03 -1.34 -4.63
CA ALA A 229 -23.31 -0.26 -5.29
C ALA A 229 -21.84 -0.65 -5.52
N LEU A 230 -21.16 -1.18 -4.49
CA LEU A 230 -19.78 -1.67 -4.63
C LEU A 230 -19.68 -2.81 -5.66
N LEU A 231 -20.63 -3.76 -5.66
CA LEU A 231 -20.68 -4.81 -6.69
C LEU A 231 -20.88 -4.24 -8.10
N GLY A 232 -21.71 -3.19 -8.23
CA GLY A 232 -21.90 -2.46 -9.47
C GLY A 232 -20.59 -1.82 -9.95
N THR A 233 -19.88 -1.12 -9.06
CA THR A 233 -18.56 -0.56 -9.34
C THR A 233 -17.58 -1.64 -9.77
N TYR A 234 -17.49 -2.74 -9.02
CA TYR A 234 -16.63 -3.87 -9.38
C TYR A 234 -16.95 -4.43 -10.77
N SER A 235 -18.23 -4.61 -11.08
CA SER A 235 -18.68 -5.13 -12.36
C SER A 235 -18.31 -4.20 -13.52
N VAL A 236 -18.49 -2.88 -13.33
CA VAL A 236 -18.14 -1.86 -14.32
C VAL A 236 -16.63 -1.80 -14.53
N GLU A 237 -15.83 -1.78 -13.47
CA GLU A 237 -14.36 -1.72 -13.58
C GLU A 237 -13.77 -3.02 -14.16
N SER A 238 -14.37 -4.17 -13.85
CA SER A 238 -14.02 -5.46 -14.46
C SER A 238 -14.36 -5.49 -15.94
N ALA A 239 -15.52 -4.96 -16.35
CA ALA A 239 -15.90 -4.84 -17.76
C ALA A 239 -15.00 -3.87 -18.55
N LYS A 240 -14.38 -2.89 -17.87
CA LYS A 240 -13.33 -2.03 -18.44
C LYS A 240 -11.97 -2.72 -18.55
N GLY A 241 -11.83 -3.96 -18.11
CA GLY A 241 -10.59 -4.73 -18.25
C GLY A 241 -9.50 -4.35 -17.23
N LYS A 242 -9.84 -3.67 -16.13
CA LYS A 242 -8.84 -3.23 -15.13
C LYS A 242 -8.26 -4.36 -14.26
N GLY A 243 -8.74 -5.60 -14.42
CA GLY A 243 -8.16 -6.77 -13.76
C GLY A 243 -8.42 -6.87 -12.25
N PHE A 244 -9.41 -6.17 -11.71
CA PHE A 244 -9.77 -6.28 -10.29
C PHE A 244 -10.24 -7.70 -9.94
N THR A 245 -9.64 -8.26 -8.89
CA THR A 245 -9.89 -9.62 -8.42
C THR A 245 -11.01 -9.65 -7.38
N PHE A 246 -11.06 -8.67 -6.48
CA PHE A 246 -12.04 -8.61 -5.40
C PHE A 246 -12.56 -7.20 -5.15
N ALA A 247 -13.74 -7.12 -4.54
CA ALA A 247 -14.30 -5.92 -3.96
C ALA A 247 -14.37 -6.06 -2.43
N MET A 248 -13.95 -5.03 -1.72
CA MET A 248 -13.94 -5.00 -0.27
C MET A 248 -14.69 -3.77 0.25
N MET A 249 -15.62 -3.98 1.17
CA MET A 249 -16.21 -2.89 1.93
C MET A 249 -15.63 -2.87 3.34
N VAL A 250 -15.18 -1.71 3.81
CA VAL A 250 -14.76 -1.51 5.19
C VAL A 250 -15.70 -0.50 5.83
N THR A 251 -16.32 -0.87 6.96
CA THR A 251 -17.33 -0.03 7.60
C THR A 251 -17.22 -0.04 9.11
N THR A 252 -17.55 1.09 9.72
CA THR A 252 -17.72 1.23 11.18
C THR A 252 -19.09 0.73 11.66
N ALA A 253 -20.01 0.37 10.75
CA ALA A 253 -21.24 -0.32 11.11
C ALA A 253 -20.92 -1.73 11.65
N ARG A 254 -21.55 -2.12 12.76
CA ARG A 254 -21.35 -3.46 13.34
C ARG A 254 -22.14 -4.54 12.61
N LYS A 255 -23.33 -4.19 12.10
CA LYS A 255 -24.27 -5.15 11.50
C LYS A 255 -24.42 -4.93 10.00
N LEU A 256 -24.54 -6.04 9.28
CA LEU A 256 -24.98 -6.08 7.89
C LEU A 256 -26.43 -6.57 7.85
N GLY A 257 -27.29 -5.92 7.07
CA GLY A 257 -28.68 -6.34 6.94
C GLY A 257 -28.80 -7.71 6.27
N PRO A 258 -29.91 -8.46 6.45
CA PRO A 258 -30.06 -9.82 5.92
C PRO A 258 -29.79 -9.94 4.41
N ALA A 259 -30.34 -9.02 3.61
CA ALA A 259 -30.09 -9.01 2.16
C ALA A 259 -28.68 -8.55 1.77
N GLY A 260 -27.96 -7.85 2.66
CA GLY A 260 -26.54 -7.57 2.47
C GLY A 260 -25.67 -8.79 2.78
N LEU A 261 -26.04 -9.54 3.83
CA LEU A 261 -25.39 -10.81 4.19
C LEU A 261 -25.55 -11.84 3.06
N GLU A 262 -26.75 -11.96 2.51
CA GLU A 262 -27.03 -12.80 1.34
C GLU A 262 -26.11 -12.45 0.16
N CYS A 263 -25.88 -11.16 -0.13
CA CYS A 263 -24.94 -10.77 -1.17
C CYS A 263 -23.50 -11.25 -0.88
N VAL A 264 -23.05 -11.16 0.38
CA VAL A 264 -21.71 -11.61 0.77
C VAL A 264 -21.60 -13.14 0.70
N ASP A 265 -22.65 -13.86 1.08
CA ASP A 265 -22.66 -15.33 1.07
C ASP A 265 -22.70 -15.90 -0.35
N VAL A 266 -23.34 -15.20 -1.29
CA VAL A 266 -23.49 -15.65 -2.68
C VAL A 266 -22.33 -15.19 -3.58
N VAL A 267 -21.74 -14.02 -3.30
CA VAL A 267 -20.71 -13.43 -4.18
C VAL A 267 -19.31 -13.71 -3.67
N THR A 268 -18.59 -14.61 -4.36
CA THR A 268 -17.25 -15.08 -3.98
C THR A 268 -16.16 -14.00 -4.02
N HIS A 269 -16.32 -12.98 -4.88
CA HIS A 269 -15.36 -11.90 -5.05
C HIS A 269 -15.67 -10.65 -4.20
N LEU A 270 -16.51 -10.79 -3.17
CA LEU A 270 -16.91 -9.70 -2.28
C LEU A 270 -16.56 -10.02 -0.84
N SER A 271 -16.03 -9.03 -0.12
CA SER A 271 -15.80 -9.12 1.31
C SER A 271 -16.28 -7.87 2.03
N VAL A 272 -17.01 -8.03 3.14
CA VAL A 272 -17.41 -6.91 4.01
C VAL A 272 -16.71 -7.03 5.35
N LYS A 273 -15.96 -6.00 5.74
CA LYS A 273 -15.30 -5.85 7.04
C LYS A 273 -16.12 -4.88 7.88
N THR A 274 -16.93 -5.43 8.78
CA THR A 274 -17.71 -4.65 9.75
C THR A 274 -16.81 -4.16 10.88
N TYR A 275 -17.40 -3.39 11.81
CA TYR A 275 -16.72 -2.85 12.99
C TYR A 275 -15.83 -3.87 13.71
N ASP A 276 -16.32 -5.10 13.93
CA ASP A 276 -15.57 -6.11 14.69
C ASP A 276 -14.31 -6.55 13.93
N LYS A 277 -14.39 -6.74 12.61
CA LYS A 277 -13.22 -7.05 11.78
C LYS A 277 -12.26 -5.88 11.64
N LEU A 278 -12.77 -4.66 11.56
CA LEU A 278 -11.95 -3.46 11.59
C LEU A 278 -11.18 -3.35 12.92
N MET A 279 -11.84 -3.62 14.05
CA MET A 279 -11.19 -3.63 15.36
C MET A 279 -10.13 -4.73 15.47
N GLU A 280 -10.37 -5.93 14.95
CA GLU A 280 -9.34 -6.98 14.87
C GLU A 280 -8.08 -6.52 14.12
N TRP A 281 -8.24 -5.73 13.04
CA TRP A 281 -7.12 -5.13 12.31
C TRP A 281 -6.39 -4.08 13.14
N ILE A 282 -7.13 -3.14 13.73
CA ILE A 282 -6.59 -2.08 14.59
C ILE A 282 -5.81 -2.69 15.77
N GLU A 283 -6.37 -3.68 16.46
CA GLU A 283 -5.75 -4.37 17.60
C GLU A 283 -4.49 -5.17 17.23
N SER A 284 -4.31 -5.44 15.94
CA SER A 284 -3.14 -6.11 15.41
C SER A 284 -2.12 -5.20 14.76
N TYR A 285 -2.43 -3.91 14.63
CA TYR A 285 -1.59 -2.96 13.94
C TYR A 285 -0.18 -2.91 14.52
N GLY A 286 0.84 -2.98 13.64
CA GLY A 286 2.24 -2.95 14.03
C GLY A 286 2.75 -4.21 14.75
N LYS A 287 1.91 -5.23 14.97
CA LYS A 287 2.38 -6.53 15.45
C LYS A 287 2.89 -7.34 14.27
N ILE A 288 4.17 -7.70 14.27
CA ILE A 288 4.75 -8.63 13.29
C ILE A 288 3.93 -9.94 13.32
N ARG A 289 3.35 -10.31 12.19
CA ARG A 289 2.58 -11.56 12.03
C ARG A 289 3.38 -12.57 11.21
N ASN A 290 3.91 -13.59 11.90
CA ASN A 290 4.30 -14.91 11.38
C ASN A 290 5.33 -15.02 10.24
N ASP A 291 6.18 -14.02 9.95
CA ASP A 291 7.22 -14.10 8.90
C ASP A 291 6.74 -14.59 7.51
N LEU A 292 5.42 -14.62 7.28
CA LEU A 292 4.71 -15.10 6.10
C LEU A 292 3.24 -14.68 6.25
N TRP A 293 2.73 -13.86 5.34
CA TRP A 293 1.35 -13.40 5.37
C TRP A 293 0.56 -14.06 4.24
N VAL A 294 -0.48 -14.81 4.60
CA VAL A 294 -1.61 -15.14 3.74
C VAL A 294 -2.85 -14.86 4.58
N PRO A 295 -3.81 -14.03 4.11
CA PRO A 295 -5.05 -13.84 4.85
C PRO A 295 -5.79 -15.16 4.89
N GLN A 296 -6.10 -15.62 6.08
CA GLN A 296 -7.02 -16.74 6.30
C GLN A 296 -8.37 -16.53 5.58
N GLN A 297 -8.69 -15.29 5.24
CA GLN A 297 -9.91 -14.83 4.58
C GLN A 297 -9.94 -15.08 3.06
N PHE A 298 -8.82 -15.49 2.44
CA PHE A 298 -8.75 -15.91 1.03
C PHE A 298 -8.50 -17.42 0.85
N LYS A 299 -8.43 -18.20 1.93
CA LYS A 299 -8.25 -19.67 1.85
C LYS A 299 -9.43 -20.43 1.24
N ASN A 300 -10.63 -19.83 1.21
CA ASN A 300 -11.85 -20.51 0.77
C ASN A 300 -12.23 -20.20 -0.71
N VAL A 301 -11.35 -19.53 -1.46
CA VAL A 301 -11.54 -19.19 -2.88
C VAL A 301 -10.46 -19.84 -3.77
N MET A 302 -9.72 -20.82 -3.23
CA MET A 302 -8.89 -21.78 -3.96
C MET A 302 -9.42 -23.19 -3.77
#